data_AF-A0A1Q7FI43-F1
#
_entry.id   AF-A0A1Q7FI43-F1
#
_cell.length_a   1.000
_cell.length_b   1.000
_cell.length_c   1.000
_cell.angle_alpha   90.00
_cell.angle_beta   90.00
_cell.angle_gamma   90.00
#
_symmetry.space_group_name_H-M   'P 1'
#
loop_
_entity.id
_entity.type
_entity.pdbx_description
1 polymer ?
#
loop_
_entity_poly.entity_id
_entity_poly.type
_entity_poly.pdbx_seq_one_letter_code
_entity_poly.pdbx_strand_id
1 'polypeptide(L)'
;MSLSSPFKRPLLIYDDKCYSCAKFAKAASALSGGWIRIAGHYYSQEAKKAKEMIFPPGYDATRMFWLVNRNGAHGARSGLLPVVREIIVGMFRGGKAGDISAACEYGGTPKSCYTPTNVFKRLVTMLSHGARVPFE
;
A
#
# COMPACT_ATOMS: atom_id res chain seq x y z
N MET A 1 -12.34 4.92 20.33
CA MET A 1 -11.07 4.18 20.12
C MET A 1 -10.22 4.99 19.15
N SER A 2 -9.01 5.41 19.52
CA SER A 2 -8.18 6.21 18.60
C SER A 2 -7.81 5.37 17.37
N LEU A 3 -8.04 5.92 16.18
CA LEU A 3 -7.71 5.30 14.89
C LEU A 3 -6.20 4.98 14.78
N SER A 4 -5.35 5.57 15.62
CA SER A 4 -3.90 5.36 15.63
C SER A 4 -3.45 3.97 16.13
N SER A 5 -4.22 3.33 17.03
CA SER A 5 -3.83 2.07 17.69
C SER A 5 -3.65 0.88 16.72
N PRO A 6 -4.60 0.57 15.82
CA PRO A 6 -4.43 -0.54 14.87
C PRO A 6 -3.28 -0.32 13.88
N PHE A 7 -2.85 0.94 13.66
CA PHE A 7 -1.81 1.31 12.70
C PHE A 7 -0.47 1.68 13.37
N LYS A 8 -0.19 1.09 14.54
CA LYS A 8 1.14 1.15 15.19
C LYS A 8 2.25 0.62 14.27
N ARG A 9 1.93 -0.37 13.43
CA ARG A 9 2.74 -0.77 12.28
C ARG A 9 2.09 -0.24 11.00
N PRO A 10 2.86 0.34 10.07
CA PRO A 10 2.31 0.85 8.83
C PRO A 10 1.69 -0.26 7.99
N LEU A 11 0.54 0.04 7.39
CA LEU A 11 -0.15 -0.82 6.44
C LEU A 11 -0.18 -0.13 5.08
N LEU A 12 0.45 -0.76 4.09
CA LEU A 12 0.42 -0.33 2.69
C LEU A 12 -0.68 -1.11 1.95
N ILE A 13 -1.78 -0.41 1.67
CA ILE A 13 -2.88 -0.93 0.87
C ILE A 13 -2.59 -0.65 -0.61
N TYR A 14 -2.63 -1.67 -1.45
CA TYR A 14 -2.27 -1.57 -2.88
C TYR A 14 -3.30 -2.25 -3.78
N ASP A 15 -3.28 -1.93 -5.07
CA ASP A 15 -4.08 -2.63 -6.09
C ASP A 15 -3.45 -4.01 -6.38
N ASP A 16 -4.07 -5.06 -5.86
CA ASP A 16 -3.70 -6.47 -6.00
C ASP A 16 -4.09 -7.08 -7.35
N LYS A 17 -4.72 -6.31 -8.25
CA LYS A 17 -4.89 -6.66 -9.69
C LYS A 17 -3.82 -6.00 -10.57
N CYS A 18 -2.97 -5.15 -10.00
CA CYS A 18 -1.93 -4.40 -10.70
C CYS A 18 -0.53 -4.98 -10.42
N TYR A 19 0.11 -5.58 -11.43
CA TYR A 19 1.46 -6.18 -11.30
C TYR A 19 2.51 -5.19 -10.75
N SER A 20 2.59 -4.00 -11.32
CA SER A 20 3.54 -2.96 -10.88
C SER A 20 3.27 -2.50 -9.45
N CYS A 21 2.00 -2.45 -9.05
CA CYS A 21 1.58 -2.05 -7.70
C CYS A 21 1.96 -3.13 -6.67
N ALA A 22 1.77 -4.40 -7.03
CA ALA A 22 2.20 -5.54 -6.22
C ALA A 22 3.73 -5.57 -6.06
N LYS A 23 4.50 -5.30 -7.13
CA LYS A 23 5.97 -5.20 -7.05
C LYS A 23 6.41 -4.05 -6.15
N PHE A 24 5.80 -2.88 -6.30
CA PHE A 24 6.03 -1.73 -5.42
C PHE A 24 5.77 -2.08 -3.95
N ALA A 25 4.61 -2.69 -3.63
CA ALA A 25 4.27 -3.06 -2.26
C ALA A 25 5.24 -4.09 -1.68
N LYS A 26 5.59 -5.13 -2.44
CA LYS A 26 6.58 -6.14 -2.03
C LYS A 26 7.95 -5.52 -1.77
N ALA A 27 8.41 -4.62 -2.64
CA ALA A 27 9.67 -3.92 -2.44
C ALA A 27 9.66 -3.06 -1.18
N ALA A 28 8.59 -2.28 -0.96
CA ALA A 28 8.45 -1.48 0.26
C ALA A 28 8.48 -2.34 1.53
N SER A 29 7.76 -3.47 1.52
CA SER A 29 7.78 -4.41 2.64
C SER A 29 9.17 -5.00 2.87
N ALA A 30 9.80 -5.55 1.82
CA ALA A 30 11.11 -6.18 1.91
C ALA A 30 12.21 -5.20 2.35
N LEU A 31 12.28 -4.01 1.75
CA LEU A 31 13.28 -2.98 2.11
C LEU A 31 13.11 -2.48 3.54
N SER A 32 11.89 -2.55 4.08
CA SER A 32 11.59 -2.19 5.47
C SER A 32 11.83 -3.33 6.47
N GLY A 33 12.37 -4.48 6.06
CA GLY A 33 12.51 -5.67 6.91
C GLY A 33 11.15 -6.24 7.33
N GLY A 34 10.13 -6.08 6.49
CA GLY A 34 8.75 -6.44 6.77
C GLY A 34 8.01 -5.46 7.69
N TRP A 35 8.63 -4.39 8.18
CA TRP A 35 7.99 -3.38 9.05
C TRP A 35 6.69 -2.85 8.46
N ILE A 36 6.72 -2.47 7.18
CA ILE A 36 5.54 -2.12 6.39
C ILE A 36 4.81 -3.41 6.00
N ARG A 37 3.60 -3.57 6.56
CA ARG A 37 2.66 -4.62 6.18
C ARG A 37 2.04 -4.27 4.83
N ILE A 38 1.65 -5.26 4.05
CA ILE A 38 1.00 -5.04 2.75
C ILE A 38 -0.36 -5.73 2.73
N ALA A 39 -1.36 -5.10 2.11
CA ALA A 39 -2.69 -5.68 1.94
C ALA A 39 -3.31 -5.26 0.60
N GLY A 40 -3.82 -6.22 -0.15
CA GLY A 40 -4.50 -5.97 -1.42
C GLY A 40 -5.90 -5.37 -1.23
N HIS A 41 -6.27 -4.39 -2.07
CA HIS A 41 -7.58 -3.73 -2.05
C HIS A 41 -8.77 -4.69 -2.13
N TYR A 42 -8.65 -5.75 -2.92
CA TYR A 42 -9.79 -6.61 -3.28
C TYR A 42 -9.87 -7.87 -2.43
N TYR A 43 -8.74 -8.55 -2.19
CA TYR A 43 -8.74 -9.86 -1.55
C TYR A 43 -8.40 -9.85 -0.05
N SER A 44 -7.81 -8.76 0.49
CA SER A 44 -7.44 -8.71 1.91
C SER A 44 -8.57 -8.21 2.81
N GLN A 45 -8.92 -9.00 3.84
CA GLN A 45 -9.84 -8.59 4.90
C GLN A 45 -9.28 -7.45 5.75
N GLU A 46 -7.95 -7.39 5.91
CA GLU A 46 -7.28 -6.28 6.61
C GLU A 46 -7.49 -4.95 5.88
N ALA A 47 -7.34 -4.95 4.54
CA ALA A 47 -7.57 -3.75 3.73
C ALA A 47 -9.05 -3.31 3.77
N LYS A 48 -10.01 -4.25 3.76
CA LYS A 48 -11.44 -3.94 3.85
C LYS A 48 -11.77 -3.25 5.18
N LYS A 49 -11.39 -3.86 6.30
CA LYS A 49 -11.59 -3.28 7.64
C LYS A 49 -10.89 -1.93 7.78
N ALA A 50 -9.65 -1.81 7.32
CA ALA A 50 -8.93 -0.54 7.36
C ALA A 50 -9.66 0.55 6.57
N LYS A 51 -10.16 0.25 5.37
CA LYS A 51 -10.91 1.23 4.57
C LYS A 51 -12.21 1.66 5.24
N GLU A 52 -12.98 0.73 5.79
CA GLU A 52 -14.23 1.01 6.52
C GLU A 52 -14.01 1.89 7.75
N MET A 53 -12.86 1.76 8.43
CA MET A 53 -12.52 2.58 9.59
C MET A 53 -12.04 3.99 9.23
N ILE A 54 -11.41 4.16 8.06
CA ILE A 54 -10.68 5.38 7.70
C ILE A 54 -11.51 6.31 6.82
N PHE A 55 -12.25 5.75 5.86
CA PHE A 55 -12.91 6.51 4.83
C PHE A 55 -14.42 6.58 5.06
N PRO A 56 -15.06 7.71 4.76
CA PRO A 56 -16.51 7.82 4.90
C PRO A 56 -17.23 6.87 3.93
N PRO A 57 -18.48 6.48 4.24
CA PRO A 57 -19.29 5.67 3.34
C PRO A 57 -19.35 6.26 1.93
N GLY A 58 -19.18 5.41 0.91
CA GLY A 58 -19.19 5.81 -0.50
C GLY A 58 -17.88 6.38 -1.05
N TYR A 59 -16.84 6.54 -0.22
CA TYR A 59 -15.51 6.95 -0.72
C TYR A 59 -14.81 5.80 -1.46
N ASP A 60 -14.46 6.02 -2.72
CA ASP A 60 -13.69 5.05 -3.50
C ASP A 60 -12.19 5.12 -3.17
N ALA A 61 -11.80 4.39 -2.13
CA ALA A 61 -10.40 4.25 -1.73
C ALA A 61 -9.58 3.34 -2.67
N THR A 62 -10.18 2.68 -3.67
CA THR A 62 -9.46 1.74 -4.56
C THR A 62 -8.68 2.42 -5.68
N ARG A 63 -8.93 3.72 -5.91
CA ARG A 63 -8.32 4.50 -7.00
C ARG A 63 -6.81 4.71 -6.88
N MET A 64 -6.24 4.47 -5.70
CA MET A 64 -4.81 4.65 -5.43
C MET A 64 -4.32 3.71 -4.33
N PHE A 65 -2.99 3.62 -4.18
CA PHE A 65 -2.40 3.00 -2.99
C PHE A 65 -2.56 3.94 -1.79
N TRP A 66 -2.54 3.36 -0.59
CA TRP A 66 -2.57 4.08 0.66
C TRP A 66 -1.53 3.54 1.62
N LEU A 67 -0.68 4.40 2.17
CA LEU A 67 0.05 4.07 3.38
C LEU A 67 -0.72 4.58 4.59
N VAL A 68 -1.14 3.68 5.45
CA VAL A 68 -1.80 3.98 6.71
C VAL A 68 -0.83 3.76 7.85
N ASN A 69 -0.61 4.79 8.67
CA ASN A 69 0.19 4.70 9.89
C ASN A 69 -0.47 5.52 11.01
N ARG A 70 0.19 5.64 12.16
CA ARG A 70 -0.30 6.42 13.31
C ARG A 70 -0.66 7.88 13.00
N ASN A 71 -0.14 8.46 11.92
CA ASN A 71 -0.37 9.87 11.56
C ASN A 71 -1.55 10.06 10.58
N GLY A 72 -2.16 8.96 10.10
CA GLY A 72 -3.23 9.00 9.12
C GLY A 72 -3.04 8.05 7.94
N ALA A 73 -3.92 8.19 6.95
CA ALA A 73 -3.83 7.54 5.65
C ALA A 73 -3.29 8.52 4.59
N HIS A 74 -2.28 8.09 3.85
CA HIS A 74 -1.59 8.88 2.83
C HIS A 74 -1.64 8.17 1.48
N GLY A 75 -2.34 8.77 0.51
CA GLY A 75 -2.60 8.20 -0.80
C GLY A 75 -1.75 8.78 -1.92
N ALA A 76 -1.35 7.92 -2.86
CA ALA A 76 -0.60 8.28 -4.07
C ALA A 76 0.61 9.21 -3.78
N ARG A 77 0.70 10.40 -4.40
CA ARG A 77 1.82 11.34 -4.20
C ARG A 77 2.08 11.64 -2.72
N SER A 78 1.02 11.91 -1.96
CA SER A 78 1.11 12.24 -0.53
C SER A 78 1.62 11.06 0.31
N GLY A 79 1.52 9.83 -0.20
CA GLY A 79 2.00 8.60 0.44
C GLY A 79 3.44 8.24 0.13
N LEU A 80 4.07 8.80 -0.91
CA LEU A 80 5.43 8.41 -1.32
C LEU A 80 6.48 8.71 -0.25
N LEU A 81 6.52 9.97 0.24
CA LEU A 81 7.45 10.35 1.31
C LEU A 81 7.19 9.58 2.61
N PRO A 82 5.93 9.41 3.06
CA PRO A 82 5.62 8.49 4.16
C PRO A 82 6.14 7.06 3.96
N VAL A 83 6.04 6.49 2.75
CA VAL A 83 6.54 5.13 2.47
C VAL A 83 8.06 5.09 2.64
N VAL A 84 8.79 6.03 2.04
CA VAL A 84 10.26 6.10 2.17
C VAL A 84 10.67 6.26 3.64
N ARG A 85 9.97 7.11 4.39
CA ARG A 85 10.21 7.28 5.83
C ARG A 85 10.02 5.98 6.60
N GLU A 86 8.92 5.26 6.37
CA GLU A 86 8.65 4.00 7.06
C GLU A 86 9.62 2.88 6.62
N ILE A 87 10.16 2.90 5.39
CA ILE A 87 11.22 1.99 4.97
C ILE A 87 12.48 2.21 5.81
N ILE A 88 12.93 3.47 5.92
CA ILE A 88 14.12 3.84 6.72
C ILE A 88 13.90 3.45 8.18
N VAL A 89 12.73 3.77 8.74
CA VAL A 89 12.37 3.39 10.11
C VAL A 89 12.39 1.88 10.30
N GLY A 90 11.86 1.10 9.36
CA GLY A 90 11.86 -0.36 9.40
C GLY A 90 13.26 -0.95 9.38
N MET A 91 14.16 -0.39 8.58
CA MET A 91 15.56 -0.80 8.46
C MET A 91 16.30 -0.68 9.80
N PHE A 92 16.03 0.37 10.59
CA PHE A 92 16.62 0.57 11.91
C PHE A 92 15.91 -0.17 13.05
N ARG A 93 14.66 -0.66 12.84
CA ARG A 93 13.86 -1.33 13.89
C ARG A 93 14.05 -2.85 13.96
N GLY A 94 14.85 -3.44 13.06
CA GLY A 94 15.22 -4.86 13.14
C GLY A 94 14.05 -5.84 12.98
N GLY A 95 13.14 -5.58 12.04
CA GLY A 95 12.03 -6.49 11.76
C GLY A 95 12.51 -7.83 11.19
N LYS A 96 12.01 -8.95 11.71
CA LYS A 96 12.10 -10.25 11.01
C LYS A 96 11.16 -10.17 9.81
N ALA A 97 11.71 -10.20 8.61
CA ALA A 97 10.94 -10.36 7.38
C ALA A 97 10.13 -11.67 7.51
N GLY A 98 8.79 -11.54 7.60
CA GLY A 98 7.92 -12.71 7.50
C GLY A 98 7.94 -13.24 6.07
N ASP A 99 7.63 -14.53 5.90
CA ASP A 99 7.49 -15.15 4.58
C ASP A 99 6.50 -14.35 3.74
N ILE A 100 7.01 -13.66 2.72
CA ILE A 100 6.19 -12.95 1.74
C ILE A 100 5.67 -14.03 0.78
N SER A 101 4.62 -14.74 1.18
CA SER A 101 3.91 -15.65 0.28
C SER A 101 3.31 -14.82 -0.85
N ALA A 102 3.97 -14.86 -2.00
CA ALA A 102 3.49 -14.25 -3.21
C ALA A 102 2.27 -15.05 -3.71
N ALA A 103 1.06 -14.63 -3.36
CA ALA A 103 -0.15 -15.06 -4.06
C ALA A 103 -0.19 -14.40 -5.45
N CYS A 104 0.68 -14.84 -6.36
CA CYS A 104 0.63 -14.54 -7.79
C CYS A 104 1.01 -15.79 -8.60
N GLU A 105 0.34 -16.91 -8.35
CA GLU A 105 0.00 -17.84 -9.43
C GLU A 105 -1.52 -17.84 -9.53
N TYR A 106 -2.05 -16.91 -10.33
CA TYR A 106 -3.45 -16.98 -10.75
C TYR A 106 -3.48 -17.12 -12.27
N GLY A 107 -3.62 -18.37 -12.72
CA GLY A 107 -4.20 -18.73 -14.00
C GLY A 107 -3.36 -18.42 -15.24
N GLY A 108 -2.15 -18.97 -15.34
CA GLY A 108 -1.51 -19.51 -16.57
C GLY A 108 -1.61 -18.73 -17.90
N THR A 109 -2.01 -17.47 -17.90
CA THR A 109 -2.28 -16.67 -19.09
C THR A 109 -1.58 -15.32 -18.93
N PRO A 110 -0.62 -14.98 -19.82
CA PRO A 110 0.04 -13.70 -19.77
C PRO A 110 -0.92 -12.63 -20.31
N LYS A 111 -1.82 -12.12 -19.46
CA LYS A 111 -2.51 -10.87 -19.78
C LYS A 111 -1.52 -9.73 -19.65
N SER A 112 -0.81 -9.44 -20.75
CA SER A 112 -0.35 -8.12 -21.19
C SER A 112 -0.52 -6.99 -20.15
N CYS A 113 0.33 -6.95 -19.13
CA CYS A 113 0.36 -5.90 -18.10
C CYS A 113 1.75 -5.26 -17.96
N TYR A 114 2.65 -5.54 -18.90
CA TYR A 114 4.00 -5.01 -18.94
C TYR A 114 4.20 -4.30 -20.29
N THR A 115 3.79 -3.05 -20.36
CA THR A 115 4.18 -2.15 -21.44
C THR A 115 4.72 -0.89 -20.77
N PRO A 116 5.93 -0.41 -21.12
CA PRO A 116 6.54 0.76 -20.48
C PRO A 116 5.61 1.97 -20.44
N THR A 117 4.85 2.22 -21.52
CA THR A 117 3.87 3.31 -21.63
C THR A 117 2.80 3.26 -20.53
N ASN A 118 2.26 2.08 -20.24
CA ASN A 118 1.24 1.90 -19.20
C ASN A 118 1.84 2.09 -17.80
N VAL A 119 3.09 1.70 -17.59
CA VAL A 119 3.81 1.94 -16.33
C VAL A 119 4.07 3.44 -16.13
N PHE A 120 4.55 4.13 -17.17
CA PHE A 120 4.75 5.59 -17.14
C PHE A 120 3.44 6.33 -16.88
N LYS A 121 2.35 5.96 -17.56
CA LYS A 121 1.03 6.57 -17.30
C LYS A 121 0.60 6.39 -15.85
N ARG A 122 0.79 5.20 -15.27
CA ARG A 122 0.50 4.95 -13.85
C ARG A 122 1.37 5.81 -12.93
N LEU A 123 2.65 5.95 -13.25
CA LEU A 123 3.58 6.78 -12.48
C LEU A 123 3.17 8.25 -12.51
N VAL A 124 2.84 8.79 -13.69
CA VAL A 124 2.34 10.16 -13.86
C VAL A 124 1.03 10.35 -13.10
N THR A 125 0.05 9.46 -13.27
CA THR A 125 -1.22 9.55 -12.54
C THR A 125 -1.01 9.57 -11.02
N MET A 126 -0.12 8.73 -10.50
CA MET A 126 0.23 8.67 -9.08
C MET A 126 0.92 9.95 -8.61
N LEU A 127 1.77 10.56 -9.42
CA LEU A 127 2.43 11.83 -9.07
C LEU A 127 1.48 13.02 -9.17
N SER A 128 0.47 12.96 -10.05
CA SER A 128 -0.51 14.04 -10.23
C SER A 128 -1.66 13.98 -9.22
N HIS A 129 -1.96 12.82 -8.64
CA HIS A 129 -3.04 12.65 -7.66
C HIS A 129 -2.49 12.35 -6.28
N GLY A 130 -3.14 12.87 -5.24
CA GLY A 130 -2.75 12.62 -3.86
C GLY A 130 -3.89 12.94 -2.92
N ALA A 131 -3.98 12.19 -1.84
CA ALA A 131 -4.96 12.41 -0.79
C ALA A 131 -4.33 12.14 0.58
N ARG A 132 -4.81 12.83 1.61
CA ARG A 132 -4.38 12.63 2.98
C ARG A 132 -5.59 12.69 3.90
N VAL A 133 -5.73 11.70 4.77
CA VAL A 133 -6.73 11.66 5.83
C VAL A 133 -5.96 11.59 7.16
N PRO A 134 -5.82 12.68 7.91
CA PRO A 134 -5.15 12.66 9.21
C PRO A 134 -6.00 11.91 10.24
N PHE A 135 -5.36 11.29 11.22
CA PHE A 135 -6.05 10.78 12.41
C PHE A 135 -5.93 11.80 13.55
N GLU A 136 -7.04 12.04 14.24
CA GLU A 136 -7.12 12.82 15.49
C GLU A 136 -6.80 11.95 16.73
#